data_AF-A0AAV4VQA8-F1
#
_entry.id   AF-A0AAV4VQA8-F1
#
_cell.length_a   1.000
_cell.length_b   1.000
_cell.length_c   1.000
_cell.angle_alpha   90.00
_cell.angle_beta   90.00
_cell.angle_gamma   90.00
#
_symmetry.space_group_name_H-M   'P 1'
#
loop_
_entity.id
_entity.type
_entity.pdbx_description
1 polymer ?
#
loop_
_entity_poly.entity_id
_entity_poly.type
_entity_poly.pdbx_seq_one_letter_code
_entity_poly.pdbx_strand_id
1 'polypeptide(L)'
;MFPLPSGLQVVLNSILKAMIPLLHIALLVIFVIIIYAIIGLELFSGKMHKTCFNNVTGQIDLDNPHPCGDSGYQCTGVGQVCRLYWEGPNYGIINFDNFGLAMLTVFQCVTNEGWTNVLYNVNDACGNQWPWIYFLSLIILGSFFVLNLVLGVLSGEFSKEREKAKARGDFHKLREKQQIEEDLRGYLDWITQAEDIDADEGGNQDEDGRLDTEADKEGENGSQENMASPSWWEMKKQQFDRQNRRIRRGCRKLVKSQAFYWLVILLVFLNTMTLASEHHQQPKWLDLFQGESGFPRTASRSCNILNYLNILSHNIHSVFKVGYLGEVG
;
A
#
# COMPACT_ATOMS: atom_id res chain seq x y z
N MET A 1 8.73 1.90 35.03
CA MET A 1 7.80 1.34 34.03
C MET A 1 7.11 2.51 33.36
N PHE A 2 7.54 2.91 32.16
CA PHE A 2 6.99 4.07 31.47
C PHE A 2 5.54 3.76 31.03
N PRO A 3 4.55 4.63 31.32
CA PRO A 3 3.20 4.43 30.82
C PRO A 3 3.20 4.57 29.30
N LEU A 4 2.69 3.56 28.61
CA LEU A 4 2.52 3.58 27.16
C LEU A 4 1.61 4.77 26.75
N PRO A 5 1.86 5.45 25.61
CA PRO A 5 0.99 6.52 25.11
C PRO A 5 -0.48 6.07 25.02
N SER A 6 -1.42 6.97 25.34
CA SER A 6 -2.86 6.67 25.43
C SER A 6 -3.44 6.04 24.15
N GLY A 7 -2.97 6.46 22.97
CA GLY A 7 -3.35 5.83 21.70
C GLY A 7 -2.87 4.39 21.54
N LEU A 8 -1.64 4.08 21.99
CA LEU A 8 -1.07 2.74 21.92
C LEU A 8 -1.79 1.76 22.86
N GLN A 9 -2.22 2.23 24.04
CA GLN A 9 -3.01 1.42 24.97
C GLN A 9 -4.36 0.99 24.37
N VAL A 10 -5.01 1.87 23.61
CA VAL A 10 -6.27 1.55 22.93
C VAL A 10 -6.06 0.46 21.86
N VAL A 11 -4.99 0.56 21.08
CA VAL A 11 -4.63 -0.44 20.06
C VAL A 11 -4.32 -1.78 20.71
N LEU A 12 -3.47 -1.80 21.75
CA LEU A 12 -3.05 -3.03 22.41
C LEU A 12 -4.21 -3.76 23.10
N ASN A 13 -5.10 -3.01 23.76
CA ASN A 13 -6.33 -3.57 24.34
C ASN A 13 -7.30 -4.11 23.28
N SER A 14 -7.29 -3.54 22.08
CA SER A 14 -8.10 -4.03 20.95
C SER A 14 -7.53 -5.35 20.40
N ILE A 15 -6.20 -5.45 20.27
CA ILE A 15 -5.52 -6.68 19.84
C ILE A 15 -5.74 -7.81 20.85
N LEU A 16 -5.58 -7.54 22.14
CA LEU A 16 -5.75 -8.56 23.18
C LEU A 16 -7.17 -9.15 23.19
N LYS A 17 -8.20 -8.32 22.97
CA LYS A 17 -9.59 -8.79 22.87
C LYS A 17 -9.81 -9.68 21.63
N ALA A 18 -9.15 -9.38 20.52
CA ALA A 18 -9.22 -10.17 19.29
C ALA A 18 -8.44 -11.50 19.38
N MET A 19 -7.48 -11.62 20.30
CA MET A 19 -6.68 -12.83 20.48
C MET A 19 -7.42 -13.96 21.22
N ILE A 20 -8.41 -13.64 22.06
CA ILE A 20 -9.13 -14.64 22.88
C ILE A 20 -9.84 -15.69 22.02
N PRO A 21 -10.61 -15.34 20.97
CA PRO A 21 -11.23 -16.33 20.08
C PRO A 21 -10.21 -17.18 19.32
N LEU A 22 -9.04 -16.60 18.99
CA LEU A 22 -7.96 -17.30 18.30
C LEU A 22 -7.28 -18.36 19.17
N LEU A 23 -7.34 -18.22 20.50
CA LEU A 23 -6.73 -19.16 21.43
C LEU A 23 -7.33 -20.56 21.30
N HIS A 24 -8.65 -20.69 21.14
CA HIS A 24 -9.29 -21.99 20.95
C HIS A 24 -8.82 -22.71 19.69
N ILE A 25 -8.57 -21.96 18.62
CA ILE A 25 -8.01 -22.50 17.38
C ILE A 25 -6.56 -22.89 17.58
N ALA A 26 -5.77 -22.01 18.20
CA ALA A 26 -4.36 -22.27 18.47
C ALA A 26 -4.20 -23.56 19.31
N LEU A 27 -5.08 -23.80 20.28
CA LEU A 27 -5.10 -25.05 21.03
C LEU A 27 -5.40 -26.28 20.16
N LEU A 28 -6.35 -26.19 19.22
CA LEU A 28 -6.62 -27.26 18.26
C LEU A 28 -5.39 -27.56 17.38
N VAL A 29 -4.71 -26.51 16.90
CA VAL A 29 -3.49 -26.64 16.08
C VAL A 29 -2.37 -27.28 16.87
N ILE A 30 -2.12 -26.80 18.09
CA ILE A 30 -1.11 -27.38 18.99
C ILE A 30 -1.41 -28.85 19.25
N PHE A 31 -2.68 -29.22 19.46
CA PHE A 31 -3.08 -30.60 19.66
C PHE A 31 -2.77 -31.49 18.45
N VAL A 32 -3.07 -31.04 17.23
CA VAL A 32 -2.71 -31.76 15.99
C VAL A 32 -1.19 -31.89 15.85
N ILE A 33 -0.44 -30.83 16.14
CA ILE A 33 1.03 -30.84 16.12
C ILE A 33 1.57 -31.88 17.12
N ILE A 34 1.02 -31.95 18.34
CA ILE A 34 1.43 -32.93 19.35
C ILE A 34 1.22 -34.36 18.85
N ILE A 35 0.06 -34.68 18.26
CA ILE A 35 -0.23 -36.01 17.73
C ILE A 35 0.82 -36.41 16.67
N TYR A 36 1.05 -35.54 15.69
CA TYR A 36 2.02 -35.81 14.64
C TYR A 36 3.45 -35.84 15.15
N ALA A 37 3.80 -35.05 16.16
CA ALA A 37 5.12 -35.08 16.79
C ALA A 37 5.39 -36.41 17.48
N ILE A 38 4.40 -36.98 18.19
CA ILE A 38 4.53 -38.30 18.82
C ILE A 38 4.67 -39.39 17.76
N ILE A 39 3.84 -39.37 16.70
CA ILE A 39 3.94 -40.33 15.60
C ILE A 39 5.30 -40.23 14.90
N GLY A 40 5.76 -39.02 14.59
CA GLY A 40 7.05 -38.78 13.95
C GLY A 40 8.23 -39.21 14.82
N LEU A 41 8.16 -38.99 16.14
CA LEU A 41 9.14 -39.45 17.10
C LEU A 41 9.27 -40.99 17.05
N GLU A 42 8.16 -41.71 17.14
CA GLU A 42 8.18 -43.19 17.10
C GLU A 42 8.68 -43.75 15.76
N LEU A 43 8.37 -43.08 14.64
CA LEU A 43 8.77 -43.55 13.31
C LEU A 43 10.22 -43.22 12.93
N PHE A 44 10.70 -42.03 13.29
CA PHE A 44 11.93 -41.44 12.73
C PHE A 44 13.02 -41.14 13.77
N SER A 45 12.83 -41.51 15.04
CA SER A 45 13.85 -41.31 16.08
C SER A 45 15.19 -41.99 15.74
N GLY A 46 16.27 -41.21 15.86
CA GLY A 46 17.66 -41.63 15.69
C GLY A 46 18.07 -41.91 14.24
N LYS A 47 17.19 -41.67 13.26
CA LYS A 47 17.44 -42.07 11.87
C LYS A 47 18.32 -41.10 11.09
N MET A 48 18.38 -39.82 11.50
CA MET A 48 19.02 -38.74 10.72
C MET A 48 20.45 -38.39 11.18
N HIS A 49 21.12 -39.25 11.95
CA HIS A 49 22.48 -39.02 12.44
C HIS A 49 23.59 -39.70 11.62
N LYS A 50 23.25 -40.24 10.46
CA LYS A 50 24.20 -40.86 9.54
C LYS A 50 24.39 -39.98 8.31
N THR A 51 25.64 -39.77 7.88
CA THR A 51 25.96 -39.10 6.60
C THR A 51 27.19 -39.74 5.96
N CYS A 52 27.56 -39.29 4.77
CA CYS A 52 28.72 -39.81 4.04
C CYS A 52 30.02 -39.19 4.55
N PHE A 53 30.88 -40.05 5.07
CA PHE A 53 32.24 -39.70 5.50
C PHE A 53 33.26 -40.28 4.53
N ASN A 54 34.37 -39.59 4.36
CA ASN A 54 35.53 -40.13 3.67
C ASN A 54 36.22 -41.19 4.56
N ASN A 55 36.47 -42.38 4.02
CA ASN A 55 37.00 -43.53 4.76
C ASN A 55 38.40 -43.26 5.35
N VAL A 56 39.18 -42.38 4.71
CA VAL A 56 40.58 -42.10 5.09
C VAL A 56 40.66 -40.91 6.04
N THR A 57 40.03 -39.78 5.70
CA THR A 57 40.12 -38.55 6.52
C THR A 57 39.16 -38.55 7.70
N GLY A 58 38.10 -39.36 7.65
CA GLY A 58 37.05 -39.37 8.67
C GLY A 58 36.23 -38.08 8.74
N GLN A 59 36.33 -37.23 7.71
CA GLN A 59 35.57 -35.99 7.58
C GLN A 59 34.35 -36.20 6.67
N ILE A 60 33.36 -35.34 6.81
CA ILE A 60 32.16 -35.32 5.95
C ILE A 60 32.61 -34.97 4.53
N ASP A 61 32.22 -35.81 3.56
CA ASP A 61 32.70 -35.75 2.16
C ASP A 61 31.63 -35.19 1.21
N LEU A 62 30.72 -34.36 1.74
CA LEU A 62 29.59 -33.74 1.04
C LEU A 62 29.61 -32.23 1.31
N ASP A 63 29.52 -31.41 0.26
CA ASP A 63 29.38 -29.95 0.39
C ASP A 63 28.08 -29.57 1.10
N ASN A 64 27.00 -30.29 0.80
CA ASN A 64 25.70 -30.19 1.47
C ASN A 64 25.38 -31.53 2.14
N PRO A 65 25.70 -31.71 3.42
CA PRO A 65 25.49 -32.99 4.09
C PRO A 65 24.00 -33.29 4.25
N HIS A 66 23.62 -34.51 3.87
CA HIS A 66 22.28 -35.05 4.04
C HIS A 66 22.35 -36.47 4.61
N PRO A 67 21.24 -37.01 5.13
CA PRO A 67 21.23 -38.35 5.71
C PRO A 67 21.63 -39.44 4.72
N CYS A 68 22.13 -40.56 5.23
CA CYS A 68 22.33 -41.79 4.44
C CYS A 68 21.80 -43.01 5.20
N GLY A 69 21.45 -44.06 4.47
CA GLY A 69 20.91 -45.28 5.06
C GLY A 69 20.83 -46.45 4.08
N ASP A 70 20.76 -47.68 4.62
CA ASP A 70 20.81 -48.90 3.82
C ASP A 70 19.65 -49.01 2.82
N SER A 71 18.46 -48.54 3.22
CA SER A 71 17.26 -48.46 2.38
C SER A 71 17.02 -47.08 1.77
N GLY A 72 17.87 -46.10 2.10
CA GLY A 72 17.79 -44.71 1.66
C GLY A 72 18.91 -44.36 0.70
N TYR A 73 19.52 -43.19 0.91
CA TYR A 73 20.64 -42.74 0.10
C TYR A 73 21.91 -43.54 0.43
N GLN A 74 22.54 -44.06 -0.62
CA GLN A 74 23.81 -44.78 -0.52
C GLN A 74 24.95 -43.88 -0.98
N CYS A 75 26.02 -43.78 -0.18
CA CYS A 75 27.20 -43.01 -0.53
C CYS A 75 27.93 -43.66 -1.71
N THR A 76 27.87 -43.06 -2.90
CA THR A 76 28.46 -43.61 -4.12
C THR A 76 29.86 -43.09 -4.44
N GLY A 77 30.38 -42.11 -3.68
CA GLY A 77 31.71 -41.57 -3.90
C GLY A 77 32.82 -42.56 -3.58
N VAL A 78 33.95 -42.44 -4.29
CA VAL A 78 35.10 -43.35 -4.12
C VAL A 78 35.66 -43.21 -2.70
N GLY A 79 35.62 -44.30 -1.93
CA GLY A 79 36.07 -44.30 -0.55
C GLY A 79 35.12 -43.59 0.43
N GLN A 80 33.87 -43.34 0.06
CA GLN A 80 32.85 -42.86 0.99
C GLN A 80 32.21 -44.01 1.75
N VAL A 81 31.91 -43.77 3.02
CA VAL A 81 31.21 -44.72 3.89
C VAL A 81 30.13 -43.98 4.68
N CYS A 82 28.92 -44.54 4.70
CA CYS A 82 27.84 -44.05 5.55
C CYS A 82 28.15 -44.39 7.01
N ARG A 83 28.40 -43.38 7.85
CA ARG A 83 28.70 -43.58 9.28
C ARG A 83 27.79 -42.73 10.16
N LEU A 84 27.58 -43.21 11.38
CA LEU A 84 27.04 -42.41 12.49
C LEU A 84 28.05 -41.28 12.81
N TYR A 85 27.75 -40.36 13.74
CA TYR A 85 28.57 -39.18 14.13
C TYR A 85 28.26 -37.86 13.40
N TRP A 86 27.11 -37.77 12.73
CA TRP A 86 26.60 -36.49 12.26
C TRP A 86 25.53 -35.95 13.21
N GLU A 87 25.59 -34.67 13.54
CA GLU A 87 24.59 -33.99 14.39
C GLU A 87 23.19 -34.04 13.75
N GLY A 88 23.12 -34.08 12.42
CA GLY A 88 21.90 -34.14 11.64
C GLY A 88 21.63 -32.88 10.83
N PRO A 89 20.55 -32.85 10.05
CA PRO A 89 20.21 -31.72 9.20
C PRO A 89 20.04 -30.42 9.99
N ASN A 90 20.48 -29.29 9.41
CA ASN A 90 20.45 -27.97 10.05
C ASN A 90 21.04 -27.95 11.47
N TYR A 91 22.29 -28.43 11.61
CA TYR A 91 23.01 -28.47 12.89
C TYR A 91 22.25 -29.25 13.98
N GLY A 92 21.58 -30.33 13.60
CA GLY A 92 20.81 -31.17 14.52
C GLY A 92 19.52 -30.53 15.05
N ILE A 93 18.99 -29.48 14.41
CA ILE A 93 17.70 -28.87 14.79
C ILE A 93 16.53 -29.65 14.19
N ILE A 94 16.66 -30.09 12.94
CA ILE A 94 15.60 -30.83 12.23
C ILE A 94 15.81 -32.32 12.48
N ASN A 95 15.18 -32.84 13.54
CA ASN A 95 15.12 -34.26 13.82
C ASN A 95 13.86 -34.66 14.62
N PHE A 96 13.72 -35.97 14.86
CA PHE A 96 12.63 -36.57 15.62
C PHE A 96 13.14 -37.34 16.86
N ASP A 97 14.26 -36.92 17.44
CA ASP A 97 14.93 -37.70 18.50
C ASP A 97 14.35 -37.43 19.88
N ASN A 98 13.82 -36.23 20.08
CA ASN A 98 13.12 -35.84 21.30
C ASN A 98 11.81 -35.12 20.97
N PHE A 99 10.89 -35.14 21.93
CA PHE A 99 9.54 -34.60 21.75
C PHE A 99 9.54 -33.11 21.36
N GLY A 100 10.45 -32.31 21.90
CA GLY A 100 10.54 -30.87 21.60
C GLY A 100 10.99 -30.59 20.17
N LEU A 101 12.04 -31.27 19.69
CA LEU A 101 12.54 -31.13 18.32
C LEU A 101 11.58 -31.74 17.29
N ALA A 102 10.92 -32.85 17.64
CA ALA A 102 9.85 -33.41 16.83
C ALA A 102 8.69 -32.42 16.67
N MET A 103 8.27 -31.76 17.76
CA MET A 103 7.25 -30.71 17.72
C MET A 103 7.68 -29.52 16.86
N LEU A 104 8.93 -29.06 16.98
CA LEU A 104 9.47 -27.97 16.19
C LEU A 104 9.50 -28.30 14.69
N THR A 105 9.96 -29.52 14.36
CA THR A 105 10.01 -30.01 12.98
C THR A 105 8.62 -30.15 12.37
N VAL A 106 7.64 -30.66 13.13
CA VAL A 106 6.24 -30.73 12.69
C VAL A 106 5.64 -29.34 12.53
N PHE A 107 5.91 -28.40 13.45
CA PHE A 107 5.47 -27.02 13.33
C PHE A 107 6.01 -26.37 12.04
N GLN A 108 7.31 -26.53 11.75
CA GLN A 108 7.91 -26.07 10.50
C GLN A 108 7.22 -26.71 9.27
N CYS A 109 6.86 -28.00 9.33
CA CYS A 109 6.15 -28.63 8.23
C CYS A 109 4.72 -28.06 8.06
N VAL A 110 4.02 -27.78 9.16
CA VAL A 110 2.66 -27.21 9.15
C VAL A 110 2.62 -25.80 8.57
N THR A 111 3.68 -25.00 8.74
CA THR A 111 3.79 -23.68 8.10
C THR A 111 4.04 -23.75 6.59
N ASN A 112 4.15 -24.95 6.01
CA ASN A 112 4.55 -25.21 4.62
C ASN A 112 5.95 -24.69 4.26
N GLU A 113 6.82 -24.44 5.24
CA GLU A 113 8.16 -23.92 4.99
C GLU A 113 9.20 -25.05 5.09
N GLY A 114 9.82 -25.40 3.95
CA GLY A 114 10.90 -26.40 3.94
C GLY A 114 10.47 -27.83 4.32
N TRP A 115 9.16 -28.13 4.33
CA TRP A 115 8.63 -29.46 4.65
C TRP A 115 9.13 -30.56 3.69
N THR A 116 9.34 -30.21 2.42
CA THR A 116 9.90 -31.12 1.41
C THR A 116 11.34 -31.51 1.74
N ASN A 117 12.13 -30.58 2.31
CA ASN A 117 13.50 -30.88 2.72
C ASN A 117 13.51 -31.88 3.88
N VAL A 118 12.57 -31.76 4.82
CA VAL A 118 12.41 -32.73 5.91
C VAL A 118 12.02 -34.11 5.35
N LEU A 119 11.06 -34.16 4.42
CA LEU A 119 10.68 -35.39 3.73
C LEU A 119 11.87 -36.03 3.01
N TYR A 120 12.66 -35.25 2.27
CA TYR A 120 13.81 -35.75 1.54
C TYR A 120 14.90 -36.28 2.48
N ASN A 121 15.18 -35.57 3.58
CA ASN A 121 16.09 -36.06 4.62
C ASN A 121 15.63 -37.40 5.20
N VAL A 122 14.32 -37.55 5.47
CA VAL A 122 13.77 -38.83 5.97
C VAL A 122 13.84 -39.93 4.91
N ASN A 123 13.58 -39.61 3.64
CA ASN A 123 13.72 -40.57 2.53
C ASN A 123 15.16 -41.03 2.36
N ASP A 124 16.13 -40.12 2.49
CA ASP A 124 17.55 -40.45 2.38
C ASP A 124 18.04 -41.28 3.58
N ALA A 125 17.40 -41.13 4.75
CA ALA A 125 17.70 -41.94 5.93
C ALA A 125 17.06 -43.34 5.90
N CYS A 126 15.80 -43.44 5.49
CA CYS A 126 14.96 -44.64 5.70
C CYS A 126 14.38 -45.26 4.42
N GLY A 127 14.56 -44.63 3.26
CA GLY A 127 13.95 -45.00 1.99
C GLY A 127 12.65 -44.25 1.69
N ASN A 128 12.28 -44.18 0.41
CA ASN A 128 11.16 -43.36 -0.07
C ASN A 128 9.79 -44.06 -0.11
N GLN A 129 9.70 -45.32 0.29
CA GLN A 129 8.54 -46.16 -0.03
C GLN A 129 7.27 -45.80 0.76
N TRP A 130 7.41 -45.34 2.01
CA TRP A 130 6.31 -45.08 2.96
C TRP A 130 6.31 -43.69 3.63
N PRO A 131 7.46 -43.01 3.86
CA PRO A 131 7.45 -41.74 4.62
C PRO A 131 6.59 -40.64 4.00
N TRP A 132 6.42 -40.64 2.67
CA TRP A 132 5.55 -39.69 1.98
C TRP A 132 4.09 -39.74 2.47
N ILE A 133 3.60 -40.88 2.98
CA ILE A 133 2.24 -41.00 3.52
C ILE A 133 2.08 -40.12 4.76
N TYR A 134 3.05 -40.18 5.67
CA TYR A 134 3.08 -39.38 6.89
C TYR A 134 3.14 -37.88 6.56
N PHE A 135 4.04 -37.47 5.67
CA PHE A 135 4.19 -36.05 5.32
C PHE A 135 3.00 -35.54 4.52
N LEU A 136 2.45 -36.31 3.58
CA LEU A 136 1.30 -35.89 2.79
C LEU A 136 0.03 -35.76 3.65
N SER A 137 -0.20 -36.68 4.59
CA SER A 137 -1.31 -36.56 5.54
C SER A 137 -1.13 -35.37 6.48
N LEU A 138 0.12 -35.10 6.92
CA LEU A 138 0.46 -33.93 7.73
C LEU A 138 0.18 -32.61 7.00
N ILE A 139 0.51 -32.49 5.71
CA ILE A 139 0.25 -31.25 4.96
C ILE A 139 -1.25 -31.05 4.73
N ILE A 140 -1.98 -32.10 4.36
CA ILE A 140 -3.43 -32.02 4.11
C ILE A 140 -4.21 -31.71 5.40
N LEU A 141 -3.97 -32.48 6.47
CA LEU A 141 -4.74 -32.37 7.72
C LEU A 141 -4.17 -31.32 8.68
N GLY A 142 -2.84 -31.16 8.71
CA GLY A 142 -2.16 -30.25 9.62
C GLY A 142 -2.01 -28.83 9.08
N SER A 143 -1.86 -28.63 7.76
CA SER A 143 -1.68 -27.30 7.19
C SER A 143 -2.93 -26.75 6.51
N PHE A 144 -3.46 -27.43 5.48
CA PHE A 144 -4.59 -26.92 4.71
C PHE A 144 -5.86 -26.80 5.54
N PHE A 145 -6.19 -27.83 6.33
CA PHE A 145 -7.36 -27.79 7.19
C PHE A 145 -7.23 -26.72 8.28
N VAL A 146 -6.06 -26.60 8.91
CA VAL A 146 -5.79 -25.62 9.96
C VAL A 146 -5.87 -24.19 9.43
N LEU A 147 -5.20 -23.87 8.32
CA LEU A 147 -5.24 -22.53 7.73
C LEU A 147 -6.67 -22.13 7.35
N ASN A 148 -7.43 -23.05 6.75
CA ASN A 148 -8.83 -22.81 6.39
C ASN A 148 -9.72 -22.61 7.62
N LEU A 149 -9.46 -23.34 8.72
CA LEU A 149 -10.19 -23.17 9.98
C LEU A 149 -9.86 -21.82 10.63
N VAL A 150 -8.59 -21.42 10.64
CA VAL A 150 -8.15 -20.10 11.13
C VAL A 150 -8.83 -18.99 10.35
N LEU A 151 -8.82 -19.04 9.01
CA LEU A 151 -9.49 -18.06 8.16
C LEU A 151 -11.02 -18.03 8.39
N GLY A 152 -11.64 -19.20 8.54
CA GLY A 152 -13.08 -19.32 8.80
C GLY A 152 -13.50 -18.67 10.11
N VAL A 153 -12.79 -18.94 11.21
CA VAL A 153 -13.12 -18.35 12.51
C VAL A 153 -12.77 -16.87 12.56
N LEU A 154 -11.62 -16.45 12.00
CA LEU A 154 -11.29 -15.02 11.87
C LEU A 154 -12.39 -14.26 11.12
N SER A 155 -12.89 -14.83 10.02
CA SER A 155 -13.99 -14.25 9.26
C SER A 155 -15.27 -14.14 10.08
N GLY A 156 -15.59 -15.19 10.86
CA GLY A 156 -16.74 -15.19 11.77
C GLY A 156 -16.63 -14.13 12.88
N GLU A 157 -15.48 -14.02 13.54
CA GLU A 157 -15.24 -13.05 14.61
C GLU A 157 -15.19 -11.61 14.08
N PHE A 158 -14.56 -11.37 12.92
CA PHE A 158 -14.59 -10.06 12.27
C PHE A 158 -16.01 -9.66 11.84
N SER A 159 -16.82 -10.61 11.40
CA SER A 159 -18.22 -10.35 11.07
C SER A 159 -19.02 -9.96 12.31
N LYS A 160 -18.83 -10.65 13.43
CA LYS A 160 -19.48 -10.36 14.72
C LYS A 160 -19.06 -9.00 15.29
N GLU A 161 -17.77 -8.66 15.25
CA GLU A 161 -17.29 -7.35 15.68
C GLU A 161 -17.81 -6.21 14.77
N ARG A 162 -17.85 -6.44 13.45
CA ARG A 162 -18.44 -5.47 12.50
C ARG A 162 -19.92 -5.23 12.77
N GLU A 163 -20.68 -6.26 13.13
CA GLU A 163 -22.10 -6.14 13.47
C GLU A 163 -22.31 -5.32 14.75
N LYS A 164 -21.50 -5.57 15.80
CA LYS A 164 -21.53 -4.75 17.03
C LYS A 164 -21.18 -3.28 16.77
N ALA A 165 -20.20 -3.00 15.90
CA ALA A 165 -19.84 -1.64 15.52
C ALA A 165 -20.98 -0.93 14.76
N LYS A 166 -21.68 -1.64 13.88
CA LYS A 166 -22.89 -1.12 13.22
C LYS A 166 -24.00 -0.82 14.23
N ALA A 167 -24.22 -1.72 15.20
CA ALA A 167 -25.26 -1.56 16.24
C ALA A 167 -25.00 -0.38 17.19
N ARG A 168 -23.74 0.05 17.38
CA ARG A 168 -23.39 1.22 18.20
C ARG A 168 -23.74 2.56 17.56
N GLY A 169 -24.21 2.57 16.31
CA GLY A 169 -24.49 3.82 15.59
C GLY A 169 -23.25 4.61 15.19
N ASP A 170 -22.04 4.07 15.45
CA ASP A 170 -20.77 4.70 15.06
C ASP A 170 -20.71 4.95 13.54
N PHE A 171 -21.37 4.08 12.76
CA PHE A 171 -21.54 4.25 11.31
C PHE A 171 -22.47 5.42 10.96
N HIS A 172 -23.53 5.65 11.73
CA HIS A 172 -24.43 6.78 11.54
C HIS A 172 -23.70 8.09 11.82
N LYS A 173 -22.94 8.12 12.93
CA LYS A 173 -22.12 9.28 13.33
C LYS A 173 -21.01 9.59 12.32
N LEU A 174 -20.36 8.57 11.76
CA LEU A 174 -19.36 8.76 10.68
C LEU A 174 -20.00 9.31 9.40
N ARG A 175 -21.17 8.79 9.02
CA ARG A 175 -21.90 9.22 7.83
C ARG A 175 -22.44 10.64 7.97
N GLU A 176 -22.98 11.01 9.13
CA GLU A 176 -23.38 12.39 9.43
C GLU A 176 -22.20 13.34 9.35
N LYS A 177 -21.04 12.94 9.91
CA LYS A 177 -19.84 13.76 9.83
C LYS A 177 -19.36 13.96 8.39
N GLN A 178 -19.36 12.90 7.58
CA GLN A 178 -19.03 13.01 6.15
C GLN A 178 -20.03 13.89 5.40
N GLN A 179 -21.32 13.74 5.66
CA GLN A 179 -22.36 14.56 5.03
C GLN A 179 -22.17 16.04 5.37
N ILE A 180 -21.91 16.38 6.64
CA ILE A 180 -21.66 17.76 7.07
C ILE A 180 -20.40 18.31 6.40
N GLU A 181 -19.35 17.51 6.21
CA GLU A 181 -18.12 17.95 5.54
C GLU A 181 -18.34 18.19 4.03
N GLU A 182 -19.11 17.33 3.36
CA GLU A 182 -19.51 17.54 1.96
C GLU A 182 -20.42 18.75 1.79
N ASP A 183 -21.44 18.90 2.64
CA ASP A 183 -22.35 20.04 2.62
C ASP A 183 -21.59 21.35 2.89
N LEU A 184 -20.66 21.35 3.85
CA LEU A 184 -19.83 22.52 4.17
C LEU A 184 -18.91 22.90 3.00
N ARG A 185 -18.30 21.92 2.31
CA ARG A 185 -17.54 22.17 1.08
C ARG A 185 -18.43 22.73 -0.02
N GLY A 186 -19.64 22.20 -0.18
CA GLY A 186 -20.61 22.70 -1.14
C GLY A 186 -21.02 24.15 -0.89
N TYR A 187 -21.28 24.51 0.39
CA TYR A 187 -21.56 25.88 0.78
C TYR A 187 -20.37 26.82 0.53
N LEU A 188 -19.16 26.40 0.87
CA LEU A 188 -17.95 27.19 0.59
C LEU A 188 -17.76 27.39 -0.93
N ASP A 189 -17.95 26.36 -1.74
CA ASP A 189 -17.89 26.43 -3.21
C ASP A 189 -18.97 27.38 -3.78
N TRP A 190 -20.18 27.41 -3.20
CA TRP A 190 -21.23 28.35 -3.60
C TRP A 190 -20.90 29.80 -3.22
N ILE A 191 -20.37 30.03 -2.02
CA ILE A 191 -19.97 31.37 -1.53
C ILE A 191 -18.84 31.92 -2.40
N THR A 192 -17.77 31.14 -2.58
CA THR A 192 -16.64 31.51 -3.43
C THR A 192 -17.07 31.79 -4.87
N GLN A 193 -18.06 31.05 -5.39
CA GLN A 193 -18.61 31.29 -6.72
C GLN A 193 -19.45 32.57 -6.79
N ALA A 194 -20.21 32.90 -5.73
CA ALA A 194 -21.01 34.13 -5.66
C ALA A 194 -20.12 35.38 -5.54
N GLU A 195 -19.08 35.36 -4.71
CA GLU A 195 -18.11 36.47 -4.61
C GLU A 195 -17.40 36.73 -5.96
N ASP A 196 -17.14 35.67 -6.74
CA ASP A 196 -16.59 35.76 -8.10
C ASP A 196 -17.58 36.38 -9.13
N ILE A 197 -18.89 36.37 -8.85
CA ILE A 197 -19.97 36.92 -9.69
C ILE A 197 -20.29 38.38 -9.29
N ASP A 198 -20.42 38.67 -7.99
CA ASP A 198 -20.72 40.03 -7.50
C ASP A 198 -19.58 41.02 -7.79
N ALA A 199 -18.34 40.52 -7.86
CA ALA A 199 -17.21 41.29 -8.39
C ALA A 199 -17.39 41.73 -9.86
N ASP A 200 -18.39 41.22 -10.59
CA ASP A 200 -18.71 41.60 -11.98
C ASP A 200 -19.76 42.71 -12.08
N GLU A 201 -20.71 42.79 -11.13
CA GLU A 201 -21.81 43.78 -11.18
C GLU A 201 -21.41 45.15 -10.65
N GLY A 202 -20.47 45.21 -9.68
CA GLY A 202 -19.95 46.47 -9.16
C GLY A 202 -19.09 47.29 -10.13
N GLY A 203 -18.91 46.82 -11.37
CA GLY A 203 -18.19 47.55 -12.43
C GLY A 203 -19.07 48.06 -13.57
N ASN A 204 -20.39 47.85 -13.50
CA ASN A 204 -21.30 48.09 -14.63
C ASN A 204 -22.54 48.94 -14.28
N GLN A 205 -22.57 49.59 -13.10
CA GLN A 205 -23.72 50.40 -12.66
C GLN A 205 -23.57 51.92 -12.88
N ASP A 206 -22.66 52.38 -13.73
CA ASP A 206 -22.54 53.83 -14.02
C ASP A 206 -23.10 54.25 -15.40
N GLU A 207 -23.57 53.32 -16.24
CA GLU A 207 -24.14 53.67 -17.56
C GLU A 207 -25.26 52.70 -18.00
N ASP A 208 -26.46 52.79 -17.41
CA ASP A 208 -27.70 52.73 -18.22
C ASP A 208 -28.92 53.06 -17.36
N GLY A 209 -29.58 54.17 -17.66
CA GLY A 209 -30.73 54.63 -16.89
C GLY A 209 -31.41 55.85 -17.49
N ARG A 210 -31.49 55.93 -18.83
CA ARG A 210 -32.32 56.91 -19.52
C ARG A 210 -33.46 56.19 -20.21
N LEU A 211 -34.58 56.06 -19.51
CA LEU A 211 -35.89 55.87 -20.15
C LEU A 211 -36.93 56.76 -19.48
N ASP A 212 -37.57 57.56 -20.33
CA ASP A 212 -38.47 58.64 -20.01
C ASP A 212 -39.76 58.18 -19.30
N THR A 213 -40.18 58.93 -18.28
CA THR A 213 -41.60 59.06 -17.91
C THR A 213 -41.82 60.46 -17.33
N GLU A 214 -42.62 61.26 -18.02
CA GLU A 214 -43.12 62.56 -17.58
C GLU A 214 -44.01 62.42 -16.33
N ALA A 215 -43.78 63.26 -15.30
CA ALA A 215 -44.81 63.99 -14.56
C ALA A 215 -44.22 64.69 -13.30
N ASP A 216 -44.15 66.02 -13.38
CA ASP A 216 -44.46 67.01 -12.33
C ASP A 216 -43.87 66.94 -10.90
N LYS A 217 -43.07 67.99 -10.61
CA LYS A 217 -43.07 68.93 -9.46
C LYS A 217 -41.92 68.91 -8.43
N GLU A 218 -41.22 70.05 -8.49
CA GLU A 218 -40.81 70.96 -7.41
C GLU A 218 -39.64 70.60 -6.47
N GLY A 219 -38.58 71.42 -6.58
CA GLY A 219 -37.90 72.04 -5.44
C GLY A 219 -36.66 71.33 -4.88
N GLU A 220 -35.46 71.83 -5.23
CA GLU A 220 -34.54 72.57 -4.33
C GLU A 220 -33.07 72.55 -4.79
N ASN A 221 -32.43 73.70 -4.64
CA ASN A 221 -31.02 73.97 -4.90
C ASN A 221 -30.10 73.24 -3.93
N GLY A 222 -28.96 72.73 -4.41
CA GLY A 222 -27.87 72.33 -3.51
C GLY A 222 -26.63 71.74 -4.19
N SER A 223 -25.67 72.61 -4.49
CA SER A 223 -24.22 72.35 -4.60
C SER A 223 -23.69 71.25 -5.53
N GLN A 224 -23.00 71.71 -6.58
CA GLN A 224 -21.94 70.99 -7.30
C GLN A 224 -20.94 70.33 -6.32
N GLU A 225 -20.98 69.01 -6.18
CA GLU A 225 -19.81 68.25 -5.78
C GLU A 225 -18.98 67.93 -7.03
N ASN A 226 -17.72 68.38 -7.01
CA ASN A 226 -16.74 68.11 -8.06
C ASN A 226 -16.50 66.60 -8.17
N MET A 227 -16.97 66.01 -9.25
CA MET A 227 -16.60 64.67 -9.68
C MET A 227 -15.12 64.68 -10.05
N ALA A 228 -14.25 64.29 -9.11
CA ALA A 228 -12.83 64.11 -9.38
C ALA A 228 -12.68 63.01 -10.45
N SER A 229 -12.28 63.43 -11.65
CA SER A 229 -12.05 62.52 -12.77
C SER A 229 -10.99 61.47 -12.37
N PRO A 230 -11.24 60.16 -12.55
CA PRO A 230 -10.37 59.12 -12.05
C PRO A 230 -8.96 59.25 -12.66
N SER A 231 -7.94 58.96 -11.85
CA SER A 231 -6.55 59.03 -12.32
C SER A 231 -6.30 58.04 -13.45
N TRP A 232 -5.52 58.41 -14.47
CA TRP A 232 -5.14 57.53 -15.59
C TRP A 232 -4.57 56.18 -15.11
N TRP A 233 -3.91 56.16 -13.95
CA TRP A 233 -3.41 54.94 -13.31
C TRP A 233 -4.51 54.05 -12.71
N GLU A 234 -5.58 54.64 -12.17
CA GLU A 234 -6.74 53.91 -11.65
C GLU A 234 -7.55 53.29 -12.79
N MET A 235 -7.74 54.01 -13.89
CA MET A 235 -8.38 53.47 -15.10
C MET A 235 -7.60 52.30 -15.69
N LYS A 236 -6.26 52.39 -15.73
CA LYS A 236 -5.39 51.33 -16.25
C LYS A 236 -5.35 50.11 -15.32
N LYS A 237 -5.40 50.33 -14.00
CA LYS A 237 -5.54 49.27 -12.98
C LYS A 237 -6.87 48.54 -13.11
N GLN A 238 -7.98 49.27 -13.25
CA GLN A 238 -9.31 48.68 -13.48
C GLN A 238 -9.40 47.90 -14.81
N GLN A 239 -8.73 48.34 -15.87
CA GLN A 239 -8.63 47.59 -17.13
C GLN A 239 -7.79 46.31 -16.98
N PHE A 240 -6.67 46.38 -16.26
CA PHE A 240 -5.83 45.22 -15.95
C PHE A 240 -6.59 44.19 -15.09
N ASP A 241 -7.36 44.64 -14.09
CA ASP A 241 -8.18 43.78 -13.25
C ASP A 241 -9.33 43.13 -14.04
N ARG A 242 -9.92 43.85 -15.00
CA ARG A 242 -10.91 43.29 -15.93
C ARG A 242 -10.31 42.23 -16.86
N GLN A 243 -9.11 42.46 -17.40
CA GLN A 243 -8.40 41.46 -18.20
C GLN A 243 -8.00 40.23 -17.38
N ASN A 244 -7.50 40.43 -16.16
CA ASN A 244 -7.11 39.36 -15.24
C ASN A 244 -8.32 38.49 -14.86
N ARG A 245 -9.50 39.10 -14.63
CA ARG A 245 -10.77 38.38 -14.41
C ARG A 245 -11.20 37.55 -15.62
N ARG A 246 -11.11 38.09 -16.84
CA ARG A 246 -11.43 37.35 -18.08
C ARG A 246 -10.49 36.16 -18.30
N ILE A 247 -9.19 36.33 -18.05
CA ILE A 247 -8.19 35.25 -18.16
C ILE A 247 -8.50 34.15 -17.14
N ARG A 248 -8.79 34.51 -15.88
CA ARG A 248 -9.19 33.54 -14.85
C ARG A 248 -10.43 32.73 -15.25
N ARG A 249 -11.45 33.37 -15.82
CA ARG A 249 -12.66 32.67 -16.32
C ARG A 249 -12.35 31.75 -17.50
N GLY A 250 -11.50 32.20 -18.44
CA GLY A 250 -11.03 31.38 -19.55
C GLY A 250 -10.26 30.15 -19.09
N CYS A 251 -9.32 30.31 -18.15
CA CYS A 251 -8.58 29.21 -17.54
C CYS A 251 -9.49 28.22 -16.82
N ARG A 252 -10.48 28.69 -16.05
CA ARG A 252 -11.45 27.82 -15.38
C ARG A 252 -12.30 27.00 -16.36
N LYS A 253 -12.75 27.61 -17.48
CA LYS A 253 -13.48 26.89 -18.54
C LYS A 253 -12.61 25.85 -19.23
N LEU A 254 -11.33 26.14 -19.45
CA LEU A 254 -10.39 25.18 -20.04
C LEU A 254 -10.11 24.00 -19.11
N VAL A 255 -9.87 24.25 -17.81
CA VAL A 255 -9.60 23.20 -16.82
C VAL A 255 -10.82 22.29 -16.60
N LYS A 256 -12.04 22.83 -16.69
CA LYS A 256 -13.29 22.05 -16.61
C LYS A 256 -13.68 21.38 -17.94
N SER A 257 -12.91 21.56 -19.01
CA SER A 257 -13.23 20.97 -20.31
C SER A 257 -12.90 19.47 -20.36
N GLN A 258 -13.73 18.70 -21.06
CA GLN A 258 -13.49 17.27 -21.25
C GLN A 258 -12.19 16.99 -22.03
N ALA A 259 -11.78 17.91 -22.91
CA ALA A 259 -10.53 17.79 -23.67
C ALA A 259 -9.30 17.87 -22.75
N PHE A 260 -9.32 18.73 -21.73
CA PHE A 260 -8.23 18.85 -20.77
C PHE A 260 -8.08 17.58 -19.91
N TYR A 261 -9.20 16.97 -19.49
CA TYR A 261 -9.20 15.69 -18.80
C TYR A 261 -8.50 14.57 -19.60
N TRP A 262 -8.88 14.41 -20.87
CA TRP A 262 -8.25 13.41 -21.76
C TRP A 262 -6.77 13.69 -22.02
N LEU A 263 -6.40 14.97 -22.15
CA LEU A 263 -5.01 15.39 -22.30
C LEU A 263 -4.17 15.02 -21.06
N VAL A 264 -4.68 15.27 -19.86
CA VAL A 264 -3.98 14.91 -18.61
C VAL A 264 -3.79 13.39 -18.50
N ILE A 265 -4.83 12.60 -18.78
CA ILE A 265 -4.72 11.14 -18.77
C ILE A 265 -3.69 10.65 -19.78
N LEU A 266 -3.70 11.18 -21.00
CA LEU A 266 -2.74 10.83 -22.02
C LEU A 266 -1.29 11.12 -21.56
N LEU A 267 -1.06 12.26 -20.90
CA LEU A 267 0.27 12.62 -20.42
C LEU A 267 0.74 11.72 -19.26
N VAL A 268 -0.15 11.35 -18.33
CA VAL A 268 0.15 10.39 -17.26
C VAL A 268 0.44 9.00 -17.83
N PHE A 269 -0.34 8.57 -18.83
CA PHE A 269 -0.14 7.30 -19.51
C PHE A 269 1.21 7.25 -20.24
N LEU A 270 1.54 8.30 -21.01
CA LEU A 270 2.82 8.40 -21.71
C LEU A 270 3.99 8.43 -20.73
N ASN A 271 3.88 9.14 -19.61
CA ASN A 271 4.91 9.13 -18.56
C ASN A 271 5.13 7.72 -17.99
N THR A 272 4.04 7.01 -17.68
CA THR A 272 4.09 5.63 -17.16
C THR A 272 4.69 4.67 -18.18
N MET A 273 4.34 4.82 -19.48
CA MET A 273 4.91 4.02 -20.57
C MET A 273 6.41 4.29 -20.77
N THR A 274 6.85 5.54 -20.64
CA THR A 274 8.28 5.88 -20.70
C THR A 274 9.03 5.19 -19.56
N LEU A 275 8.53 5.23 -18.33
CA LEU A 275 9.14 4.53 -17.19
C LEU A 275 9.12 3.01 -17.36
N ALA A 276 8.02 2.45 -17.87
CA ALA A 276 7.89 1.01 -18.09
C ALA A 276 8.79 0.47 -19.23
N SER A 277 9.27 1.34 -20.12
CA SER A 277 10.13 0.96 -21.25
C SER A 277 11.61 0.73 -20.89
N GLU A 278 12.01 1.08 -19.67
CA GLU A 278 13.38 0.87 -19.16
C GLU A 278 13.67 -0.63 -18.96
N HIS A 279 14.75 -1.14 -19.57
CA HIS A 279 15.14 -2.55 -19.45
C HIS A 279 16.65 -2.77 -19.53
N HIS A 280 17.10 -3.92 -19.00
CA HIS A 280 18.52 -4.28 -18.97
C HIS A 280 19.08 -4.48 -20.39
N GLN A 281 20.25 -3.91 -20.68
CA GLN A 281 20.88 -3.83 -22.01
C GLN A 281 20.04 -3.10 -23.07
N GLN A 282 19.34 -2.04 -22.67
CA GLN A 282 18.62 -1.24 -23.63
C GLN A 282 19.53 -0.55 -24.66
N PRO A 283 19.04 -0.35 -25.90
CA PRO A 283 19.82 0.28 -26.95
C PRO A 283 20.01 1.78 -26.66
N LYS A 284 21.16 2.33 -27.04
CA LYS A 284 21.55 3.73 -26.75
C LYS A 284 20.55 4.80 -27.24
N TRP A 285 19.73 4.49 -28.26
CA TRP A 285 18.69 5.41 -28.71
C TRP A 285 17.55 5.55 -27.70
N LEU A 286 17.24 4.47 -26.97
CA LEU A 286 16.22 4.45 -25.93
C LEU A 286 16.72 5.16 -24.67
N ASP A 287 18.01 4.97 -24.32
CA ASP A 287 18.68 5.78 -23.28
C ASP A 287 18.66 7.27 -23.60
N LEU A 288 18.87 7.66 -24.87
CA LEU A 288 18.82 9.07 -25.28
C LEU A 288 17.40 9.62 -25.20
N PHE A 289 16.41 8.86 -25.66
CA PHE A 289 15.00 9.24 -25.62
C PHE A 289 14.47 9.35 -24.18
N GLN A 290 14.83 8.41 -23.30
CA GLN A 290 14.49 8.43 -21.88
C GLN A 290 15.32 9.46 -21.10
N GLY A 291 16.57 9.69 -21.49
CA GLY A 291 17.49 10.66 -20.90
C GLY A 291 17.15 12.12 -21.24
N GLU A 292 16.49 12.40 -22.35
CA GLU A 292 15.85 13.72 -22.57
C GLU A 292 14.62 13.94 -21.67
N SER A 293 14.05 12.87 -21.10
CA SER A 293 13.05 12.92 -20.01
C SER A 293 13.65 12.81 -18.59
N GLY A 294 14.93 12.44 -18.46
CA GLY A 294 15.62 12.32 -17.17
C GLY A 294 16.69 13.39 -17.01
N PHE A 295 16.42 14.42 -16.20
CA PHE A 295 17.31 15.57 -16.00
C PHE A 295 18.80 15.20 -15.86
N PRO A 296 19.71 15.71 -16.71
CA PRO A 296 21.14 15.67 -16.43
C PRO A 296 21.43 16.64 -15.29
N ARG A 297 22.08 16.16 -14.21
CA ARG A 297 22.66 17.00 -13.15
C ARG A 297 23.81 17.84 -13.72
N THR A 298 23.53 18.85 -14.54
CA THR A 298 24.37 20.02 -14.74
C THR A 298 23.62 21.01 -15.64
N ALA A 299 23.61 22.26 -15.20
CA ALA A 299 23.09 23.44 -15.86
C ALA A 299 23.16 23.44 -17.40
N SER A 300 22.01 23.63 -18.05
CA SER A 300 21.72 24.78 -18.94
C SER A 300 20.63 24.43 -19.96
N ARG A 301 19.55 25.22 -19.90
CA ARG A 301 18.64 25.63 -20.99
C ARG A 301 18.56 24.71 -22.22
N SER A 302 17.57 23.81 -22.22
CA SER A 302 16.79 23.44 -23.41
C SER A 302 15.45 22.84 -22.97
N CYS A 303 14.46 22.93 -23.85
CA CYS A 303 13.03 22.78 -23.62
C CYS A 303 12.64 21.44 -22.97
N ASN A 304 12.07 21.46 -21.76
CA ASN A 304 11.77 20.26 -20.98
C ASN A 304 10.25 20.03 -20.90
N ILE A 305 9.72 19.03 -21.61
CA ILE A 305 8.31 18.58 -21.47
C ILE A 305 8.04 18.09 -20.04
N LEU A 306 9.03 17.51 -19.36
CA LEU A 306 8.90 17.07 -17.97
C LEU A 306 9.03 18.20 -16.95
N ASN A 307 9.84 19.25 -17.17
CA ASN A 307 9.69 20.47 -16.37
C ASN A 307 8.37 21.16 -16.69
N TYR A 308 7.89 21.18 -17.93
CA TYR A 308 6.57 21.73 -18.22
C TYR A 308 5.46 20.95 -17.53
N LEU A 309 5.51 19.62 -17.49
CA LEU A 309 4.55 18.77 -16.78
C LEU A 309 4.66 18.84 -15.26
N ASN A 310 5.86 18.96 -14.71
CA ASN A 310 6.07 19.08 -13.27
C ASN A 310 5.79 20.52 -12.78
N ILE A 311 6.11 21.53 -13.60
CA ILE A 311 5.71 22.94 -13.38
C ILE A 311 4.21 23.10 -13.65
N LEU A 312 3.59 22.39 -14.60
CA LEU A 312 2.14 22.36 -14.78
C LEU A 312 1.49 21.61 -13.64
N SER A 313 2.01 20.49 -13.14
CA SER A 313 1.50 19.79 -11.96
C SER A 313 1.62 20.65 -10.71
N HIS A 314 2.78 21.28 -10.48
CA HIS A 314 3.05 22.11 -9.32
C HIS A 314 2.38 23.49 -9.41
N ASN A 315 2.21 24.07 -10.62
CA ASN A 315 1.40 25.28 -10.83
C ASN A 315 -0.09 24.96 -10.91
N ILE A 316 -0.54 23.80 -11.35
CA ILE A 316 -1.95 23.39 -11.24
C ILE A 316 -2.24 23.18 -9.76
N HIS A 317 -1.38 22.50 -9.01
CA HIS A 317 -1.53 22.37 -7.56
C HIS A 317 -1.38 23.72 -6.84
N SER A 318 -0.51 24.64 -7.28
CA SER A 318 -0.36 25.99 -6.71
C SER A 318 -1.49 26.95 -7.16
N VAL A 319 -2.07 26.79 -8.34
CA VAL A 319 -3.28 27.50 -8.80
C VAL A 319 -4.51 26.92 -8.13
N PHE A 320 -4.53 25.62 -7.84
CA PHE A 320 -5.50 24.99 -6.93
C PHE A 320 -5.28 25.48 -5.50
N LYS A 321 -4.04 25.67 -5.03
CA LYS A 321 -3.74 26.20 -3.69
C LYS A 321 -4.09 27.69 -3.57
N VAL A 322 -3.82 28.51 -4.59
CA VAL A 322 -4.19 29.92 -4.61
C VAL A 322 -5.72 30.07 -4.80
N GLY A 323 -6.38 29.10 -5.44
CA GLY A 323 -7.84 29.05 -5.58
C GLY A 323 -8.60 28.44 -4.39
N TYR A 324 -8.00 27.54 -3.60
CA TYR A 324 -8.62 26.90 -2.42
C TYR A 324 -8.09 27.39 -1.07
N LEU A 325 -6.87 27.92 -1.00
CA LEU A 325 -6.22 28.41 0.23
C LEU A 325 -5.93 29.93 0.18
N GLY A 326 -6.42 30.62 -0.85
CA GLY A 326 -6.47 32.10 -0.88
C GLY A 326 -7.48 32.71 0.09
N GLU A 327 -8.30 31.90 0.77
CA GLU A 327 -9.33 32.34 1.73
C GLU A 327 -9.04 31.90 3.18
N VAL A 328 -7.77 31.76 3.57
CA VAL A 328 -7.41 31.79 4.99
C VAL A 328 -6.21 32.71 5.17
N GLY A 329 -6.50 34.01 5.23
CA GLY A 329 -5.58 35.08 5.58
C GLY A 329 -6.37 36.25 6.13
#